data_AF-A0A136JEK8-F1
#
_entry.id   AF-A0A136JEK8-F1
#
_cell.length_a   1.000
_cell.length_b   1.000
_cell.length_c   1.000
_cell.angle_alpha   90.00
_cell.angle_beta   90.00
_cell.angle_gamma   90.00
#
_symmetry.space_group_name_H-M   'P 1'
#
loop_
_entity.id
_entity.type
_entity.pdbx_description
1 polymer ?
#
loop_
_entity_poly.entity_id
_entity_poly.type
_entity_poly.pdbx_seq_one_letter_code
_entity_poly.pdbx_strand_id
1 'polypeptide(L)'
;MTGPDTIKQRRAQPGDRDGAKQHIANPSPQARTVTWHNISEWRRDNKYILAGYRPLEADYLQVVKSLAFFHNETCNVYTHLVGAVLLPVFATAFLQTIYRPQPIDVTRTDLIMFSVFFCSAESCLIFSAVYHLIGSHSHVVEQFWHRMDLLGIVIVTVGTFIPGIYYIFICEPVLQGIHWTIVLFCGSATAALISIPKFRTLQWRSVRVGAYVALGASAFIPLLHGIRVYGLDYMLEYSGMKWYLVELFLYGAGCGLYAFRIPERFAPGYFDIWFSSHQIFHVSILCAMYVHTIALRQAFTACRTLDVCHIQSVHQARGTWL
;
A
#
# COMPACT_ATOMS: atom_id res chain seq x y z
N MET A 1 56.51 45.67 -76.01
CA MET A 1 55.78 46.95 -76.07
C MET A 1 54.29 46.63 -76.19
N THR A 2 53.51 47.12 -75.21
CA THR A 2 52.10 47.57 -75.29
C THR A 2 51.00 46.60 -75.79
N GLY A 3 50.06 46.23 -74.89
CA GLY A 3 48.71 45.71 -75.22
C GLY A 3 47.74 46.83 -75.67
N PRO A 4 46.39 46.74 -75.50
CA PRO A 4 45.55 45.64 -74.99
C PRO A 4 44.26 45.38 -75.86
N ASP A 5 43.43 44.37 -75.52
CA ASP A 5 42.03 44.58 -75.06
C ASP A 5 41.05 43.38 -75.15
N THR A 6 40.51 43.08 -73.96
CA THR A 6 39.15 42.67 -73.56
C THR A 6 38.46 41.40 -74.09
N ILE A 7 38.38 40.42 -73.17
CA ILE A 7 37.48 39.25 -73.17
C ILE A 7 36.11 39.66 -72.63
N LYS A 8 35.03 39.46 -73.42
CA LYS A 8 33.63 39.65 -72.98
C LYS A 8 33.19 38.47 -72.12
N GLN A 9 33.06 38.69 -70.81
CA GLN A 9 32.40 37.78 -69.87
C GLN A 9 30.87 37.85 -70.04
N ARG A 10 30.25 36.70 -70.32
CA ARG A 10 28.79 36.55 -70.48
C ARG A 10 28.14 36.50 -69.10
N ARG A 11 27.22 37.45 -68.86
CA ARG A 11 26.46 37.68 -67.63
C ARG A 11 25.61 36.45 -67.27
N ALA A 12 25.84 35.88 -66.09
CA ALA A 12 25.00 34.84 -65.49
C ALA A 12 23.63 35.42 -65.08
N GLN A 13 22.55 34.73 -65.42
CA GLN A 13 21.21 35.02 -64.90
C GLN A 13 21.12 34.59 -63.43
N PRO A 14 20.43 35.35 -62.57
CA PRO A 14 20.21 34.95 -61.18
C PRO A 14 19.19 33.81 -61.16
N GLY A 15 19.66 32.63 -60.76
CA GLY A 15 18.82 31.46 -60.50
C GLY A 15 17.84 31.71 -59.37
N ASP A 16 16.62 31.24 -59.61
CA ASP A 16 15.48 31.22 -58.71
C ASP A 16 15.87 30.76 -57.31
N ARG A 17 15.74 31.65 -56.32
CA ARG A 17 15.74 31.28 -54.91
C ARG A 17 14.32 30.89 -54.54
N ASP A 18 13.91 29.71 -54.99
CA ASP A 18 12.77 29.04 -54.37
C ASP A 18 13.18 28.65 -52.95
N GLY A 19 12.86 29.54 -52.02
CA GLY A 19 12.86 29.27 -50.60
C GLY A 19 11.89 28.13 -50.34
N ALA A 20 12.40 26.91 -50.32
CA ALA A 20 11.74 25.77 -49.70
C ALA A 20 11.43 26.17 -48.26
N LYS A 21 10.20 26.64 -48.03
CA LYS A 21 9.61 26.74 -46.71
C LYS A 21 9.65 25.32 -46.16
N GLN A 22 10.65 25.02 -45.34
CA GLN A 22 10.59 23.90 -44.42
C GLN A 22 9.29 24.11 -43.64
N HIS A 23 8.28 23.30 -43.97
CA HIS A 23 7.15 23.10 -43.10
C HIS A 23 7.77 22.62 -41.78
N ILE A 24 7.89 23.53 -40.82
CA ILE A 24 8.09 23.20 -39.42
C ILE A 24 6.83 22.41 -39.08
N ALA A 25 6.91 21.08 -39.23
CA ALA A 25 5.89 20.20 -38.73
C ALA A 25 5.76 20.56 -37.25
N ASN A 26 4.56 20.96 -36.83
CA ASN A 26 4.27 21.10 -35.42
C ASN A 26 4.78 19.82 -34.73
N PRO A 27 5.57 19.92 -33.65
CA PRO A 27 6.02 18.73 -32.95
C PRO A 27 4.78 17.90 -32.66
N SER A 28 4.79 16.63 -33.09
CA SER A 28 3.72 15.69 -32.77
C SER A 28 3.44 15.79 -31.27
N PRO A 29 2.18 15.84 -30.83
CA PRO A 29 1.87 15.88 -29.41
C PRO A 29 2.69 14.81 -28.69
N GLN A 30 3.58 15.22 -27.78
CA GLN A 30 4.37 14.25 -27.03
C GLN A 30 3.40 13.28 -26.36
N ALA A 31 3.60 11.98 -26.61
CA ALA A 31 2.77 10.94 -26.03
C ALA A 31 2.81 11.06 -24.50
N ARG A 32 1.64 11.09 -23.86
CA ARG A 32 1.52 11.25 -22.40
C ARG A 32 2.12 10.08 -21.61
N THR A 33 2.33 8.94 -22.26
CA THR A 33 2.92 7.73 -21.70
C THR A 33 3.96 7.14 -22.64
N VAL A 34 4.91 6.39 -22.07
CA VAL A 34 6.01 5.70 -22.77
C VAL A 34 5.95 4.19 -22.54
N THR A 35 6.74 3.45 -23.32
CA THR A 35 6.88 2.00 -23.21
C THR A 35 8.01 1.61 -22.25
N TRP A 36 8.01 0.35 -21.81
CA TRP A 36 9.02 -0.23 -20.91
C TRP A 36 10.48 -0.01 -21.34
N HIS A 37 10.75 0.00 -22.65
CA HIS A 37 12.11 0.23 -23.15
C HIS A 37 12.56 1.69 -23.01
N ASN A 38 11.61 2.62 -22.90
CA ASN A 38 11.85 4.06 -22.84
C ASN A 38 11.84 4.63 -21.41
N ILE A 39 11.70 3.78 -20.38
CA ILE A 39 11.90 4.18 -18.98
C ILE A 39 13.31 3.84 -18.49
N SER A 40 13.71 4.53 -17.44
CA SER A 40 14.96 4.31 -16.70
C SER A 40 14.99 2.94 -16.01
N GLU A 41 16.19 2.36 -15.88
CA GLU A 41 16.36 1.00 -15.33
C GLU A 41 15.80 0.83 -13.92
N TRP A 42 15.90 1.85 -13.06
CA TRP A 42 15.37 1.80 -11.70
C TRP A 42 13.84 1.74 -11.62
N ARG A 43 13.12 2.01 -12.73
CA ARG A 43 11.66 1.86 -12.83
C ARG A 43 11.23 0.54 -13.49
N ARG A 44 12.17 -0.28 -13.94
CA ARG A 44 11.90 -1.56 -14.60
C ARG A 44 11.66 -2.66 -13.56
N ASP A 45 10.54 -2.60 -12.84
CA ASP A 45 10.19 -3.54 -11.77
C ASP A 45 9.50 -4.83 -12.28
N ASN A 46 8.55 -4.70 -13.20
CA ASN A 46 7.65 -5.73 -13.67
C ASN A 46 7.70 -5.87 -15.19
N LYS A 47 8.52 -6.81 -15.68
CA LYS A 47 8.76 -7.06 -17.11
C LYS A 47 7.51 -7.43 -17.93
N TYR A 48 6.37 -7.69 -17.29
CA TYR A 48 5.12 -8.04 -17.95
C TYR A 48 4.24 -6.83 -18.26
N ILE A 49 4.55 -5.68 -17.68
CA ILE A 49 3.90 -4.40 -17.98
C ILE A 49 4.73 -3.69 -19.06
N LEU A 50 4.16 -3.50 -20.25
CA LEU A 50 4.93 -3.15 -21.45
C LEU A 50 4.75 -1.68 -21.88
N ALA A 51 3.64 -1.05 -21.52
CA ALA A 51 3.29 0.32 -21.85
C ALA A 51 2.55 1.04 -20.70
N GLY A 52 2.15 2.29 -20.96
CA GLY A 52 1.42 3.09 -19.98
C GLY A 52 2.28 3.79 -18.93
N TYR A 53 3.61 3.71 -19.03
CA TYR A 53 4.51 4.37 -18.08
C TYR A 53 4.49 5.88 -18.24
N ARG A 54 4.51 6.62 -17.13
CA ARG A 54 4.73 8.06 -17.19
C ARG A 54 6.17 8.38 -17.64
N PRO A 55 6.39 9.41 -18.48
CA PRO A 55 7.72 9.92 -18.78
C PRO A 55 8.51 10.26 -17.51
N LEU A 56 9.83 10.42 -17.64
CA LEU A 56 10.62 10.97 -16.55
C LEU A 56 10.29 12.47 -16.44
N GLU A 57 9.70 12.89 -15.32
CA GLU A 57 9.27 14.26 -15.11
C GLU A 57 10.05 14.86 -13.93
N ALA A 58 10.88 15.86 -14.19
CA ALA A 58 11.58 16.58 -13.11
C ALA A 58 10.69 17.62 -12.40
N ASP A 59 9.40 17.70 -12.77
CA ASP A 59 8.45 18.70 -12.29
C ASP A 59 7.26 18.03 -11.57
N TYR A 60 7.06 18.41 -10.30
CA TYR A 60 5.93 17.95 -9.49
C TYR A 60 4.58 18.35 -10.09
N LEU A 61 4.49 19.46 -10.83
CA LEU A 61 3.23 19.85 -11.46
C LEU A 61 2.83 18.85 -12.55
N GLN A 62 3.77 18.30 -13.31
CA GLN A 62 3.49 17.26 -14.31
C GLN A 62 3.07 15.96 -13.66
N VAL A 63 3.68 15.61 -12.53
CA VAL A 63 3.28 14.47 -11.70
C VAL A 63 1.81 14.63 -11.23
N VAL A 64 1.42 15.80 -10.74
CA VAL A 64 0.03 16.05 -10.32
C VAL A 64 -0.92 16.04 -11.52
N LYS A 65 -0.54 16.63 -12.65
CA LYS A 65 -1.31 16.56 -13.90
C LYS A 65 -1.52 15.13 -14.40
N SER A 66 -0.68 14.17 -14.00
CA SER A 66 -0.86 12.76 -14.35
C SER A 66 -2.13 12.13 -13.79
N LEU A 67 -2.72 12.71 -12.73
CA LEU A 67 -4.05 12.32 -12.25
C LEU A 67 -5.15 12.48 -13.31
N ALA A 68 -4.96 13.37 -14.30
CA ALA A 68 -5.96 13.65 -15.33
C ALA A 68 -5.91 12.70 -16.54
N PHE A 69 -5.04 11.68 -16.57
CA PHE A 69 -4.98 10.70 -17.65
C PHE A 69 -4.58 9.30 -17.17
N PHE A 70 -4.88 8.27 -17.99
CA PHE A 70 -4.57 6.88 -17.65
C PHE A 70 -3.11 6.52 -17.90
N HIS A 71 -2.51 5.84 -16.94
CA HIS A 71 -1.15 5.32 -16.91
C HIS A 71 -1.09 4.04 -16.05
N ASN A 72 0.02 3.33 -16.07
CA ASN A 72 0.18 2.04 -15.40
C ASN A 72 0.00 2.11 -13.87
N GLU A 73 0.34 3.25 -13.28
CA GLU A 73 0.12 3.55 -11.85
C GLU A 73 -1.28 4.08 -11.50
N THR A 74 -2.19 4.31 -12.47
CA THR A 74 -3.45 5.04 -12.19
C THR A 74 -4.28 4.34 -11.13
N CYS A 75 -4.51 3.04 -11.27
CA CYS A 75 -5.24 2.27 -10.25
C CYS A 75 -4.53 2.32 -8.90
N ASN A 76 -3.21 2.06 -8.86
CA ASN A 76 -2.42 2.05 -7.63
C ASN A 76 -2.53 3.39 -6.88
N VAL A 77 -2.56 4.51 -7.61
CA VAL A 77 -2.79 5.84 -7.02
C VAL A 77 -4.22 5.96 -6.50
N TYR A 78 -5.22 5.73 -7.35
CA TYR A 78 -6.61 6.04 -7.02
C TYR A 78 -7.20 5.12 -5.96
N THR A 79 -6.85 3.83 -5.92
CA THR A 79 -7.33 2.90 -4.89
C THR A 79 -6.97 3.42 -3.50
N HIS A 80 -5.71 3.76 -3.28
CA HIS A 80 -5.25 4.22 -1.97
C HIS A 80 -5.50 5.72 -1.73
N LEU A 81 -5.51 6.57 -2.76
CA LEU A 81 -5.84 8.00 -2.61
C LEU A 81 -7.31 8.19 -2.20
N VAL A 82 -8.24 7.51 -2.89
CA VAL A 82 -9.66 7.57 -2.54
C VAL A 82 -9.87 6.98 -1.15
N GLY A 83 -9.21 5.86 -0.83
CA GLY A 83 -9.20 5.31 0.52
C GLY A 83 -8.72 6.31 1.57
N ALA A 84 -7.59 6.97 1.35
CA ALA A 84 -7.03 7.96 2.27
C ALA A 84 -7.95 9.17 2.49
N VAL A 85 -8.66 9.63 1.46
CA VAL A 85 -9.60 10.76 1.57
C VAL A 85 -10.88 10.35 2.30
N LEU A 86 -11.40 9.15 2.04
CA LEU A 86 -12.68 8.71 2.60
C LEU A 86 -12.56 8.10 4.00
N LEU A 87 -11.39 7.54 4.35
CA LEU A 87 -11.20 6.82 5.61
C LEU A 87 -11.41 7.70 6.85
N PRO A 88 -10.95 8.96 6.93
CA PRO A 88 -11.24 9.82 8.08
C PRO A 88 -12.73 10.10 8.28
N VAL A 89 -13.46 10.28 7.17
CA VAL A 89 -14.93 10.48 7.19
C VAL A 89 -15.62 9.22 7.67
N PHE A 90 -15.23 8.07 7.13
CA PHE A 90 -15.73 6.75 7.55
C PHE A 90 -15.43 6.49 9.03
N ALA A 91 -14.19 6.69 9.48
CA ALA A 91 -13.75 6.50 10.85
C ALA A 91 -14.51 7.40 11.81
N THR A 92 -14.72 8.67 11.46
CA THR A 92 -15.50 9.62 12.28
C THR A 92 -16.95 9.16 12.40
N ALA A 93 -17.59 8.81 11.28
CA ALA A 93 -18.96 8.30 11.29
C ALA A 93 -19.07 7.00 12.09
N PHE A 94 -18.11 6.08 11.94
CA PHE A 94 -18.05 4.82 12.66
C PHE A 94 -17.91 5.04 14.17
N LEU A 95 -16.96 5.88 14.61
CA LEU A 95 -16.79 6.22 16.02
C LEU A 95 -18.04 6.89 16.61
N GLN A 96 -18.72 7.75 15.85
CA GLN A 96 -20.00 8.31 16.26
C GLN A 96 -21.09 7.24 16.43
N THR A 97 -21.14 6.22 15.56
CA THR A 97 -22.10 5.12 15.71
C THR A 97 -21.85 4.27 16.94
N ILE A 98 -20.58 4.12 17.35
CA ILE A 98 -20.20 3.43 18.58
C ILE A 98 -20.51 4.30 19.81
N TYR A 99 -20.23 5.60 19.74
CA TYR A 99 -20.37 6.53 20.87
C TYR A 99 -21.83 6.96 21.15
N ARG A 100 -22.73 6.85 20.17
CA ARG A 100 -24.15 7.20 20.38
C ARG A 100 -24.74 6.43 21.56
N PRO A 101 -25.73 7.01 22.28
CA PRO A 101 -26.32 6.42 23.48
C PRO A 101 -27.07 5.13 23.15
N GLN A 102 -26.30 4.05 23.07
CA GLN A 102 -26.71 2.66 23.21
C GLN A 102 -26.61 2.31 24.70
N PRO A 103 -27.24 1.23 25.19
CA PRO A 103 -27.03 0.72 26.56
C PRO A 103 -25.61 0.13 26.78
N ILE A 104 -24.61 0.59 26.03
CA ILE A 104 -23.25 0.07 25.94
C ILE A 104 -22.30 1.07 26.57
N ASP A 105 -21.58 0.66 27.61
CA ASP A 105 -20.61 1.52 28.31
C ASP A 105 -19.30 1.62 27.50
N VAL A 106 -19.19 2.66 26.67
CA VAL A 106 -18.02 2.91 25.82
C VAL A 106 -16.92 3.59 26.63
N THR A 107 -15.74 2.99 26.68
CA THR A 107 -14.60 3.56 27.42
C THR A 107 -13.72 4.43 26.53
N ARG A 108 -12.94 5.32 27.16
CA ARG A 108 -11.89 6.09 26.47
C ARG A 108 -10.86 5.18 25.78
N THR A 109 -10.57 4.03 26.38
CA THR A 109 -9.63 3.05 25.82
C THR A 109 -10.16 2.49 24.51
N ASP A 110 -11.47 2.20 24.39
CA ASP A 110 -12.06 1.74 23.12
C ASP A 110 -11.83 2.77 22.00
N LEU A 111 -12.07 4.04 22.28
CA LEU A 111 -11.84 5.12 21.32
C LEU A 111 -10.37 5.21 20.90
N ILE A 112 -9.43 5.03 21.82
CA ILE A 112 -8.00 4.98 21.52
C ILE A 112 -7.68 3.79 20.62
N MET A 113 -8.21 2.60 20.92
CA MET A 113 -7.95 1.37 20.15
C MET A 113 -8.42 1.50 18.69
N PHE A 114 -9.65 1.99 18.46
CA PHE A 114 -10.13 2.27 17.12
C PHE A 114 -9.32 3.37 16.43
N SER A 115 -8.94 4.43 17.16
CA SER A 115 -8.13 5.52 16.59
C SER A 115 -6.74 5.03 16.17
N VAL A 116 -6.09 4.17 16.95
CA VAL A 116 -4.80 3.56 16.58
C VAL A 116 -4.92 2.80 15.26
N PHE A 117 -5.96 1.98 15.10
CA PHE A 117 -6.21 1.28 13.85
C PHE A 117 -6.45 2.26 12.69
N PHE A 118 -7.41 3.18 12.80
CA PHE A 118 -7.76 4.08 11.70
C PHE A 118 -6.60 5.00 11.28
N CYS A 119 -5.87 5.58 12.24
CA CYS A 119 -4.70 6.41 11.94
C CYS A 119 -3.57 5.60 11.28
N SER A 120 -3.37 4.35 11.69
CA SER A 120 -2.36 3.47 11.08
C SER A 120 -2.73 3.09 9.64
N ALA A 121 -4.01 2.77 9.39
CA ALA A 121 -4.54 2.47 8.07
C ALA A 121 -4.45 3.70 7.16
N GLU A 122 -4.86 4.88 7.64
CA GLU A 122 -4.74 6.14 6.90
C GLU A 122 -3.29 6.44 6.51
N SER A 123 -2.35 6.29 7.45
CA SER A 123 -0.92 6.49 7.18
C SER A 123 -0.42 5.57 6.07
N CYS A 124 -0.83 4.28 6.08
CA CYS A 124 -0.49 3.33 5.03
C CYS A 124 -1.04 3.76 3.66
N LEU A 125 -2.31 4.15 3.60
CA LEU A 125 -2.95 4.60 2.35
C LEU A 125 -2.31 5.87 1.80
N ILE A 126 -2.01 6.85 2.66
CA ILE A 126 -1.33 8.09 2.26
C ILE A 126 0.06 7.80 1.71
N PHE A 127 0.89 7.05 2.44
CA PHE A 127 2.26 6.77 1.99
C PHE A 127 2.28 6.02 0.67
N SER A 128 1.36 5.10 0.48
CA SER A 128 1.22 4.35 -0.76
C SER A 128 0.74 5.20 -1.93
N ALA A 129 -0.33 5.98 -1.72
CA ALA A 129 -0.87 6.89 -2.75
C ALA A 129 0.18 7.92 -3.19
N VAL A 130 0.92 8.49 -2.23
CA VAL A 130 1.98 9.45 -2.53
C VAL A 130 3.11 8.77 -3.31
N TYR A 131 3.59 7.59 -2.88
CA TYR A 131 4.64 6.87 -3.62
C TYR A 131 4.25 6.59 -5.07
N HIS A 132 3.09 5.98 -5.28
CA HIS A 132 2.62 5.65 -6.62
C HIS A 132 2.34 6.91 -7.45
N LEU A 133 1.98 8.04 -6.83
CA LEU A 133 1.82 9.29 -7.55
C LEU A 133 3.16 9.88 -7.96
N ILE A 134 4.13 10.02 -7.05
CA ILE A 134 5.35 10.81 -7.29
C ILE A 134 6.59 9.98 -7.64
N GLY A 135 6.48 8.64 -7.69
CA GLY A 135 7.58 7.73 -8.01
C GLY A 135 8.21 7.94 -9.38
N SER A 136 7.53 8.60 -10.33
CA SER A 136 8.12 8.95 -11.63
C SER A 136 9.02 10.18 -11.62
N HIS A 137 9.10 10.92 -10.51
CA HIS A 137 9.80 12.20 -10.44
C HIS A 137 11.33 12.07 -10.61
N SER A 138 11.98 11.39 -9.67
CA SER A 138 13.42 11.14 -9.72
C SER A 138 13.77 9.90 -8.90
N HIS A 139 14.92 9.30 -9.16
CA HIS A 139 15.36 8.10 -8.44
C HIS A 139 15.48 8.34 -6.92
N VAL A 140 15.90 9.54 -6.49
CA VAL A 140 16.01 9.87 -5.06
C VAL A 140 14.63 9.94 -4.39
N VAL A 141 13.67 10.58 -5.07
CA VAL A 141 12.29 10.72 -4.59
C VAL A 141 11.59 9.37 -4.56
N GLU A 142 11.72 8.58 -5.63
CA GLU A 142 11.21 7.21 -5.70
C GLU A 142 11.75 6.39 -4.54
N GLN A 143 13.07 6.39 -4.30
CA GLN A 143 13.66 5.59 -3.25
C GLN A 143 13.20 5.99 -1.85
N PHE A 144 12.93 7.28 -1.62
CA PHE A 144 12.39 7.77 -0.36
C PHE A 144 10.95 7.32 -0.17
N TRP A 145 10.07 7.59 -1.14
CA TRP A 145 8.67 7.26 -0.99
C TRP A 145 8.39 5.76 -1.07
N HIS A 146 9.20 4.98 -1.79
CA HIS A 146 9.17 3.52 -1.72
C HIS A 146 9.45 3.03 -0.29
N ARG A 147 10.34 3.71 0.47
CA ARG A 147 10.57 3.38 1.89
C ARG A 147 9.34 3.71 2.73
N MET A 148 8.70 4.86 2.47
CA MET A 148 7.51 5.27 3.21
C MET A 148 6.32 4.35 2.94
N ASP A 149 6.09 3.92 1.69
CA ASP A 149 5.05 2.96 1.31
C ASP A 149 5.23 1.63 2.05
N LEU A 150 6.44 1.08 1.99
CA LEU A 150 6.83 -0.12 2.75
C LEU A 150 6.67 0.07 4.27
N LEU A 151 7.09 1.21 4.81
CA LEU A 151 6.88 1.53 6.23
C LEU A 151 5.39 1.61 6.59
N GLY A 152 4.55 2.11 5.68
CA GLY A 152 3.10 2.13 5.82
C GLY A 152 2.51 0.75 6.11
N ILE A 153 2.97 -0.28 5.38
CA ILE A 153 2.57 -1.68 5.63
C ILE A 153 2.91 -2.12 7.06
N VAL A 154 4.10 -1.76 7.55
CA VAL A 154 4.53 -2.09 8.92
C VAL A 154 3.65 -1.37 9.95
N ILE A 155 3.38 -0.07 9.75
CA ILE A 155 2.56 0.75 10.65
C ILE A 155 1.14 0.17 10.75
N VAL A 156 0.48 -0.13 9.62
CA VAL A 156 -0.88 -0.70 9.66
C VAL A 156 -0.90 -2.11 10.25
N THR A 157 0.12 -2.93 10.01
CA THR A 157 0.21 -4.28 10.60
C THR A 157 0.33 -4.21 12.13
N VAL A 158 1.14 -3.29 12.66
CA VAL A 158 1.23 -3.08 14.12
C VAL A 158 -0.07 -2.47 14.66
N GLY A 159 -0.64 -1.49 13.94
CA GLY A 159 -1.84 -0.77 14.35
C GLY A 159 -3.12 -1.61 14.31
N THR A 160 -3.17 -2.71 13.55
CA THR A 160 -4.24 -3.71 13.57
C THR A 160 -4.08 -4.68 14.75
N PHE A 161 -2.86 -5.08 15.07
CA PHE A 161 -2.61 -6.00 16.19
C PHE A 161 -2.86 -5.37 17.57
N ILE A 162 -2.53 -4.09 17.76
CA ILE A 162 -2.74 -3.40 19.05
C ILE A 162 -4.20 -3.54 19.56
N PRO A 163 -5.23 -3.11 18.81
CA PRO A 163 -6.61 -3.24 19.23
C PRO A 163 -7.13 -4.67 19.17
N GLY A 164 -6.66 -5.51 18.24
CA GLY A 164 -7.02 -6.93 18.20
C GLY A 164 -6.61 -7.67 19.48
N ILE A 165 -5.36 -7.47 19.93
CA ILE A 165 -4.83 -8.04 21.17
C ILE A 165 -5.57 -7.48 22.39
N TYR A 166 -5.89 -6.18 22.39
CA TYR A 166 -6.67 -5.55 23.46
C TYR A 166 -7.99 -6.30 23.71
N TYR A 167 -8.79 -6.50 22.66
CA TYR A 167 -10.10 -7.13 22.81
C TYR A 167 -10.02 -8.64 23.05
N ILE A 168 -9.07 -9.37 22.44
CA ILE A 168 -8.89 -10.81 22.70
C ILE A 168 -8.55 -11.07 24.17
N PHE A 169 -7.67 -10.26 24.75
CA PHE A 169 -7.15 -10.45 26.11
C PHE A 169 -7.68 -9.39 27.10
N ILE A 170 -8.90 -8.88 26.90
CA ILE A 170 -9.41 -7.72 27.66
C ILE A 170 -9.40 -7.93 29.18
N CYS A 171 -9.62 -9.17 29.64
CA CYS A 171 -9.62 -9.55 31.06
C CYS A 171 -8.23 -9.96 31.58
N GLU A 172 -7.21 -10.00 30.72
CA GLU A 172 -5.85 -10.51 31.01
C GLU A 172 -4.77 -9.47 30.64
N PRO A 173 -4.56 -8.41 31.45
CA PRO A 173 -3.64 -7.31 31.14
C PRO A 173 -2.18 -7.75 30.94
N VAL A 174 -1.75 -8.80 31.65
CA VAL A 174 -0.40 -9.36 31.49
C VAL A 174 -0.22 -9.96 30.10
N LEU A 175 -1.23 -10.70 29.61
CA LEU A 175 -1.18 -11.28 28.27
C LEU A 175 -1.22 -10.19 27.19
N GLN A 176 -1.99 -9.11 27.38
CA GLN A 176 -1.94 -7.96 26.47
C GLN A 176 -0.51 -7.40 26.36
N GLY A 177 0.13 -7.13 27.51
CA GLY A 177 1.47 -6.57 27.56
C GLY A 177 2.53 -7.44 26.88
N ILE A 178 2.47 -8.77 27.07
CA ILE A 178 3.39 -9.72 26.42
C ILE A 178 3.22 -9.66 24.90
N HIS A 179 2.00 -9.78 24.37
CA HIS A 179 1.79 -9.79 22.93
C HIS A 179 2.09 -8.45 22.28
N TRP A 180 1.71 -7.32 22.91
CA TRP A 180 2.10 -6.01 22.41
C TRP A 180 3.61 -5.82 22.36
N THR A 181 4.35 -6.31 23.36
CA THR A 181 5.81 -6.28 23.35
C THR A 181 6.39 -7.04 22.16
N ILE A 182 5.88 -8.24 21.89
CA ILE A 182 6.30 -9.05 20.73
C ILE A 182 6.04 -8.28 19.42
N VAL A 183 4.83 -7.76 19.26
CA VAL A 183 4.43 -7.06 18.03
C VAL A 183 5.22 -5.77 17.82
N LEU A 184 5.38 -4.96 18.86
CA LEU A 184 6.15 -3.71 18.79
C LEU A 184 7.63 -3.99 18.50
N PHE A 185 8.19 -5.05 19.09
CA PHE A 185 9.56 -5.48 18.80
C PHE A 185 9.71 -5.92 17.33
N CYS A 186 8.86 -6.85 16.86
CA CYS A 186 8.88 -7.32 15.48
C CYS A 186 8.65 -6.20 14.46
N GLY A 187 7.70 -5.31 14.74
CA GLY A 187 7.39 -4.14 13.92
C GLY A 187 8.57 -3.16 13.85
N SER A 188 9.15 -2.82 15.01
CA SER A 188 10.31 -1.91 15.08
C SER A 188 11.54 -2.48 14.39
N ALA A 189 11.82 -3.78 14.59
CA ALA A 189 12.93 -4.46 13.90
C ALA A 189 12.73 -4.45 12.38
N THR A 190 11.51 -4.73 11.91
CA THR A 190 11.17 -4.68 10.48
C THR A 190 11.32 -3.26 9.93
N ALA A 191 10.79 -2.25 10.62
CA ALA A 191 10.91 -0.85 10.23
C ALA A 191 12.38 -0.38 10.13
N ALA A 192 13.23 -0.80 11.08
CA ALA A 192 14.65 -0.52 11.06
C ALA A 192 15.36 -1.16 9.86
N LEU A 193 15.06 -2.42 9.55
CA LEU A 193 15.63 -3.14 8.41
C LEU A 193 15.29 -2.50 7.05
N ILE A 194 14.16 -1.82 6.94
CA ILE A 194 13.71 -1.16 5.69
C ILE A 194 14.22 0.28 5.60
N SER A 195 14.23 0.99 6.73
CA SER A 195 14.51 2.42 6.77
C SER A 195 16.00 2.74 6.78
N ILE A 196 16.83 1.88 7.40
CA ILE A 196 18.27 2.12 7.55
C ILE A 196 18.99 1.79 6.22
N PRO A 197 19.74 2.75 5.63
CA PRO A 197 20.40 2.55 4.34
C PRO A 197 21.33 1.33 4.27
N LYS A 198 22.04 1.02 5.36
CA LYS A 198 22.97 -0.13 5.45
C LYS A 198 22.29 -1.46 5.15
N PHE A 199 21.04 -1.64 5.60
CA PHE A 199 20.29 -2.89 5.44
C PHE A 199 19.55 -2.98 4.10
N ARG A 200 19.72 -2.02 3.19
CA ARG A 200 19.07 -2.02 1.87
C ARG A 200 19.85 -2.70 0.75
N THR A 201 21.10 -3.08 0.99
CA THR A 201 21.88 -3.79 -0.05
C THR A 201 21.24 -5.13 -0.41
N LEU A 202 21.62 -5.67 -1.58
CA LEU A 202 21.09 -6.95 -2.07
C LEU A 202 21.36 -8.11 -1.09
N GLN A 203 22.45 -8.03 -0.32
CA GLN A 203 22.82 -9.02 0.71
C GLN A 203 21.76 -9.16 1.80
N TRP A 204 21.08 -8.06 2.15
CA TRP A 204 20.05 -8.05 3.20
C TRP A 204 18.64 -8.31 2.66
N ARG A 205 18.47 -8.53 1.35
CA ARG A 205 17.14 -8.70 0.73
C ARG A 205 16.35 -9.83 1.39
N SER A 206 16.95 -11.01 1.54
CA SER A 206 16.30 -12.16 2.17
C SER A 206 15.93 -11.90 3.63
N VAL A 207 16.77 -11.17 4.37
CA VAL A 207 16.50 -10.79 5.75
C VAL A 207 15.31 -9.83 5.83
N ARG A 208 15.24 -8.82 4.96
CA ARG A 208 14.11 -7.88 4.91
C ARG A 208 12.80 -8.59 4.56
N VAL A 209 12.81 -9.46 3.55
CA VAL A 209 11.64 -10.25 3.15
C VAL A 209 11.23 -11.19 4.29
N GLY A 210 12.19 -11.87 4.92
CA GLY A 210 11.95 -12.73 6.07
C GLY A 210 11.33 -11.97 7.25
N ALA A 211 11.79 -10.74 7.52
CA ALA A 211 11.22 -9.89 8.57
C ALA A 211 9.75 -9.52 8.30
N TYR A 212 9.40 -9.19 7.06
CA TYR A 212 8.00 -8.96 6.66
C TYR A 212 7.13 -10.20 6.85
N VAL A 213 7.61 -11.36 6.39
CA VAL A 213 6.88 -12.62 6.54
C VAL A 213 6.72 -12.97 8.02
N ALA A 214 7.76 -12.78 8.83
CA ALA A 214 7.71 -13.02 10.27
C ALA A 214 6.74 -12.06 10.97
N LEU A 215 6.74 -10.77 10.62
CA LEU A 215 5.79 -9.79 11.16
C LEU A 215 4.36 -10.20 10.82
N GLY A 216 4.06 -10.55 9.57
CA GLY A 216 2.72 -11.02 9.18
C GLY A 216 2.33 -12.33 9.88
N ALA A 217 3.24 -13.31 9.92
CA ALA A 217 3.01 -14.60 10.59
C ALA A 217 2.84 -14.46 12.11
N SER A 218 3.37 -13.40 12.71
CA SER A 218 3.16 -13.15 14.14
C SER A 218 1.69 -12.91 14.51
N ALA A 219 0.81 -12.62 13.54
CA ALA A 219 -0.65 -12.59 13.72
C ALA A 219 -1.20 -13.88 14.35
N PHE A 220 -0.60 -15.03 14.00
CA PHE A 220 -1.06 -16.32 14.49
C PHE A 220 -0.78 -16.51 15.99
N ILE A 221 0.23 -15.84 16.56
CA ILE A 221 0.62 -16.00 17.96
C ILE A 221 -0.54 -15.67 18.92
N PRO A 222 -1.11 -14.44 18.92
CA PRO A 222 -2.23 -14.11 19.80
C PRO A 222 -3.50 -14.90 19.48
N LEU A 223 -3.73 -15.28 18.22
CA LEU A 223 -4.91 -16.09 17.84
C LEU A 223 -4.82 -17.52 18.38
N LEU A 224 -3.69 -18.19 18.18
CA LEU A 224 -3.47 -19.55 18.68
C LEU A 224 -3.39 -19.59 20.20
N HIS A 225 -2.78 -18.57 20.82
CA HIS A 225 -2.77 -18.45 22.27
C HIS A 225 -4.18 -18.21 22.82
N GLY A 226 -4.96 -17.34 22.18
CA GLY A 226 -6.37 -17.13 22.52
C GLY A 226 -7.20 -18.41 22.41
N ILE A 227 -7.01 -19.23 21.36
CA ILE A 227 -7.65 -20.55 21.24
C ILE A 227 -7.25 -21.46 22.40
N ARG A 228 -5.96 -21.49 22.76
CA ARG A 228 -5.48 -22.33 23.86
C ARG A 228 -6.07 -21.95 25.21
N VAL A 229 -6.30 -20.65 25.44
CA VAL A 229 -6.79 -20.13 26.73
C VAL A 229 -8.32 -20.14 26.81
N TYR A 230 -9.01 -19.75 25.74
CA TYR A 230 -10.47 -19.54 25.75
C TYR A 230 -11.25 -20.56 24.90
N GLY A 231 -10.57 -21.43 24.16
CA GLY A 231 -11.19 -22.37 23.24
C GLY A 231 -11.56 -21.75 21.89
N LEU A 232 -11.74 -22.62 20.89
CA LEU A 232 -12.04 -22.22 19.52
C LEU A 232 -13.42 -21.54 19.39
N ASP A 233 -14.44 -22.09 20.06
CA ASP A 233 -15.81 -21.58 19.98
C ASP A 233 -15.91 -20.13 20.44
N TYR A 234 -15.31 -19.83 21.61
CA TYR A 234 -15.25 -18.46 22.13
C TYR A 234 -14.56 -17.51 21.16
N MET A 235 -13.40 -17.91 20.62
CA MET A 235 -12.62 -17.07 19.72
C MET A 235 -13.37 -16.76 18.42
N LEU A 236 -14.04 -17.75 17.83
CA LEU A 236 -14.83 -17.55 16.60
C LEU A 236 -16.08 -16.70 16.84
N GLU A 237 -16.75 -16.87 17.98
CA GLU A 237 -18.02 -16.22 18.28
C GLU A 237 -17.84 -14.79 18.80
N TYR A 238 -16.89 -14.54 19.70
CA TYR A 238 -16.81 -13.26 20.43
C TYR A 238 -15.58 -12.42 20.07
N SER A 239 -14.40 -13.00 19.88
CA SER A 239 -13.16 -12.20 19.77
C SER A 239 -12.91 -11.56 18.40
N GLY A 240 -13.79 -11.83 17.43
CA GLY A 240 -13.64 -11.38 16.05
C GLY A 240 -12.75 -12.30 15.19
N MET A 241 -12.25 -13.41 15.73
CA MET A 241 -11.30 -14.30 15.05
C MET A 241 -11.73 -14.74 13.66
N LYS A 242 -13.02 -15.04 13.47
CA LYS A 242 -13.54 -15.45 12.15
C LYS A 242 -13.22 -14.41 11.07
N TRP A 243 -13.29 -13.13 11.40
CA TRP A 243 -13.00 -12.04 10.47
C TRP A 243 -11.50 -11.81 10.31
N TYR A 244 -10.69 -11.96 11.36
CA TYR A 244 -9.24 -11.94 11.22
C TYR A 244 -8.72 -13.05 10.29
N LEU A 245 -9.37 -14.22 10.25
CA LEU A 245 -9.05 -15.28 9.29
C LEU A 245 -9.42 -14.89 7.85
N VAL A 246 -10.55 -14.21 7.65
CA VAL A 246 -10.95 -13.67 6.34
C VAL A 246 -9.98 -12.57 5.89
N GLU A 247 -9.59 -11.67 6.79
CA GLU A 247 -8.60 -10.63 6.57
C GLU A 247 -7.26 -11.23 6.13
N LEU A 248 -6.77 -12.24 6.87
CA LEU A 248 -5.53 -12.95 6.54
C LEU A 248 -5.60 -13.63 5.17
N PHE A 249 -6.75 -14.20 4.81
CA PHE A 249 -6.95 -14.76 3.47
C PHE A 249 -6.88 -13.68 2.39
N LEU A 250 -7.58 -12.55 2.56
CA LEU A 250 -7.55 -11.43 1.60
C LEU A 250 -6.14 -10.88 1.42
N TYR A 251 -5.45 -10.61 2.53
CA TYR A 251 -4.08 -10.11 2.52
C TYR A 251 -3.11 -11.12 1.89
N GLY A 252 -3.18 -12.38 2.31
CA GLY A 252 -2.32 -13.46 1.82
C GLY A 252 -2.54 -13.78 0.35
N ALA A 253 -3.79 -13.81 -0.12
CA ALA A 253 -4.13 -14.02 -1.52
C ALA A 253 -3.64 -12.85 -2.38
N GLY A 254 -3.90 -11.60 -1.98
CA GLY A 254 -3.41 -10.41 -2.68
C GLY A 254 -1.88 -10.36 -2.76
N CYS A 255 -1.19 -10.63 -1.63
CA CYS A 255 0.27 -10.69 -1.57
C CYS A 255 0.81 -11.82 -2.46
N GLY A 256 0.15 -12.98 -2.49
CA GLY A 256 0.50 -14.09 -3.37
C GLY A 256 0.38 -13.70 -4.85
N LEU A 257 -0.74 -13.11 -5.26
CA LEU A 257 -0.94 -12.63 -6.64
C LEU A 257 0.14 -11.63 -7.04
N TYR A 258 0.45 -10.67 -6.16
CA TYR A 258 1.53 -9.71 -6.35
C TYR A 258 2.91 -10.38 -6.48
N ALA A 259 3.26 -11.29 -5.59
CA ALA A 259 4.54 -11.99 -5.60
C ALA A 259 4.74 -12.80 -6.89
N PHE A 260 3.68 -13.45 -7.39
CA PHE A 260 3.73 -14.25 -8.61
C PHE A 260 3.45 -13.47 -9.90
N ARG A 261 3.10 -12.17 -9.79
CA ARG A 261 2.76 -11.26 -10.89
C ARG A 261 1.57 -11.75 -11.74
N ILE A 262 0.54 -12.24 -11.07
CA ILE A 262 -0.67 -12.77 -11.71
C ILE A 262 -1.76 -11.68 -11.68
N PRO A 263 -2.42 -11.37 -12.81
CA PRO A 263 -2.46 -12.14 -14.06
C PRO A 263 -1.47 -11.71 -15.15
N GLU A 264 -0.75 -10.59 -15.00
CA GLU A 264 0.07 -10.00 -16.07
C GLU A 264 1.17 -10.93 -16.60
N ARG A 265 1.66 -11.85 -15.76
CA ARG A 265 2.59 -12.91 -16.16
C ARG A 265 2.07 -13.80 -17.28
N PHE A 266 0.76 -14.05 -17.33
CA PHE A 266 0.15 -14.94 -18.31
C PHE A 266 -0.30 -14.21 -19.59
N ALA A 267 -0.56 -12.91 -19.51
CA ALA A 267 -0.85 -12.08 -20.69
C ALA A 267 -0.10 -10.73 -20.59
N PRO A 268 1.21 -10.71 -20.90
CA PRO A 268 2.03 -9.49 -20.86
C PRO A 268 1.45 -8.41 -21.78
N GLY A 269 1.42 -7.16 -21.33
CA GLY A 269 0.85 -6.03 -22.08
C GLY A 269 -0.67 -5.86 -21.93
N TYR A 270 -1.41 -6.91 -21.57
CA TYR A 270 -2.89 -6.84 -21.48
C TYR A 270 -3.35 -6.10 -20.22
N PHE A 271 -2.59 -6.22 -19.14
CA PHE A 271 -2.90 -5.68 -17.82
C PHE A 271 -2.06 -4.44 -17.49
N ASP A 272 -1.64 -3.69 -18.52
CA ASP A 272 -0.73 -2.55 -18.36
C ASP A 272 -1.33 -1.41 -17.52
N ILE A 273 -2.65 -1.19 -17.67
CA ILE A 273 -3.37 -0.10 -16.99
C ILE A 273 -4.32 -0.64 -15.91
N TRP A 274 -4.93 -1.80 -16.13
CA TRP A 274 -6.00 -2.35 -15.28
C TRP A 274 -5.75 -3.80 -14.89
N PHE A 275 -6.15 -4.15 -13.67
CA PHE A 275 -6.12 -5.49 -13.08
C PHE A 275 -4.74 -6.16 -13.03
N SER A 276 -3.66 -5.38 -12.99
CA SER A 276 -2.35 -5.96 -12.68
C SER A 276 -2.32 -6.47 -11.23
N SER A 277 -1.41 -7.41 -10.94
CA SER A 277 -1.27 -8.02 -9.64
C SER A 277 -1.11 -7.02 -8.48
N HIS A 278 -0.38 -5.93 -8.72
CA HIS A 278 -0.18 -4.85 -7.74
C HIS A 278 -1.48 -4.10 -7.43
N GLN A 279 -2.31 -3.88 -8.46
CA GLN A 279 -3.60 -3.23 -8.31
C GLN A 279 -4.59 -4.12 -7.55
N ILE A 280 -4.58 -5.43 -7.84
CA ILE A 280 -5.39 -6.41 -7.10
C ILE A 280 -4.94 -6.46 -5.64
N PHE A 281 -3.63 -6.41 -5.38
CA PHE A 281 -3.10 -6.34 -4.03
C PHE A 281 -3.60 -5.10 -3.28
N HIS A 282 -3.53 -3.91 -3.88
CA HIS A 282 -4.06 -2.66 -3.30
C HIS A 282 -5.54 -2.79 -2.91
N VAL A 283 -6.38 -3.30 -3.81
CA VAL A 283 -7.81 -3.52 -3.52
C VAL A 283 -7.98 -4.53 -2.37
N SER A 284 -7.18 -5.60 -2.35
CA SER A 284 -7.22 -6.61 -1.29
C SER A 284 -6.88 -6.01 0.08
N ILE A 285 -5.95 -5.05 0.15
CA ILE A 285 -5.61 -4.32 1.39
C ILE A 285 -6.81 -3.50 1.89
N LEU A 286 -7.51 -2.78 1.01
CA LEU A 286 -8.71 -2.02 1.39
C LEU A 286 -9.82 -2.94 1.92
N CYS A 287 -10.05 -4.08 1.26
CA CYS A 287 -11.00 -5.09 1.73
C CYS A 287 -10.59 -5.66 3.09
N ALA A 288 -9.30 -5.96 3.29
CA ALA A 288 -8.76 -6.44 4.55
C ALA A 288 -8.96 -5.41 5.69
N MET A 289 -8.68 -4.12 5.46
CA MET A 289 -8.93 -3.04 6.43
C MET A 289 -10.43 -2.94 6.80
N TYR A 290 -11.33 -3.09 5.82
CA TYR A 290 -12.76 -3.10 6.09
C TYR A 290 -13.18 -4.31 6.93
N VAL A 291 -12.69 -5.51 6.58
CA VAL A 291 -12.94 -6.73 7.37
C VAL A 291 -12.38 -6.61 8.80
N HIS A 292 -11.20 -5.99 8.96
CA HIS A 292 -10.63 -5.71 10.28
C HIS A 292 -11.56 -4.81 11.11
N THR A 293 -12.20 -3.82 10.49
CA THR A 293 -13.20 -2.98 11.16
C THR A 293 -14.39 -3.80 11.67
N ILE A 294 -14.85 -4.77 10.88
CA ILE A 294 -15.92 -5.70 11.29
C ILE A 294 -15.46 -6.56 12.47
N ALA A 295 -14.23 -7.08 12.41
CA ALA A 295 -13.63 -7.89 13.46
C ALA A 295 -13.59 -7.14 14.81
N LEU A 296 -13.04 -5.92 14.80
CA LEU A 296 -12.98 -5.05 15.97
C LEU A 296 -14.37 -4.69 16.48
N ARG A 297 -15.32 -4.38 15.60
CA ARG A 297 -16.70 -4.06 16.00
C ARG A 297 -17.37 -5.24 16.71
N GLN A 298 -17.20 -6.46 16.19
CA GLN A 298 -17.75 -7.66 16.83
C GLN A 298 -17.16 -7.85 18.22
N ALA A 299 -15.83 -7.79 18.34
CA ALA A 299 -15.13 -7.98 19.60
C ALA A 299 -15.52 -6.90 20.63
N PHE A 300 -15.51 -5.63 20.21
CA PHE A 300 -15.98 -4.50 21.02
C PHE A 300 -17.42 -4.72 21.52
N THR A 301 -18.34 -5.09 20.63
CA THR A 301 -19.75 -5.29 20.99
C THR A 301 -19.88 -6.40 22.02
N ALA A 302 -19.20 -7.54 21.83
CA ALA A 302 -19.19 -8.63 22.79
C ALA A 302 -18.65 -8.16 24.16
N CYS A 303 -17.49 -7.50 24.19
CA CYS A 303 -16.85 -7.02 25.41
C CYS A 303 -17.67 -6.01 26.20
N ARG A 304 -18.58 -5.26 25.56
CA ARG A 304 -19.37 -4.20 26.20
C ARG A 304 -20.84 -4.54 26.42
N THR A 305 -21.32 -5.65 25.86
CA THR A 305 -22.72 -6.09 26.03
C THR A 305 -22.85 -7.39 26.84
N LEU A 306 -21.76 -8.16 26.95
CA LEU A 306 -21.73 -9.45 27.66
C LEU A 306 -20.71 -9.40 28.80
N ASP A 307 -20.91 -10.26 29.80
CA ASP A 307 -19.89 -10.52 30.82
C ASP A 307 -18.80 -11.45 30.26
N VAL A 308 -17.99 -10.90 29.36
CA VAL A 308 -16.93 -11.64 28.67
C VAL A 308 -15.89 -12.21 29.63
N CYS A 309 -15.63 -11.55 30.77
CA CYS A 309 -14.67 -12.08 31.75
C CYS A 309 -15.22 -13.33 32.44
N HIS A 310 -16.51 -13.34 32.79
CA HIS A 310 -17.13 -14.56 33.28
C HIS A 310 -17.10 -15.68 32.22
N ILE A 311 -17.49 -15.38 30.98
CA ILE A 311 -17.46 -16.36 29.87
C ILE A 311 -16.04 -16.91 29.66
N GLN A 312 -15.03 -16.04 29.61
CA GLN A 312 -13.63 -16.44 29.47
C GLN A 312 -13.19 -17.34 30.63
N SER A 313 -13.57 -17.04 31.87
CA SER A 313 -13.23 -17.87 33.03
C SER A 313 -13.82 -19.29 32.96
N VAL A 314 -15.06 -19.41 32.47
CA VAL A 314 -15.74 -20.71 32.27
C VAL A 314 -15.03 -21.52 31.20
N HIS A 315 -14.63 -20.88 30.10
CA HIS A 315 -13.90 -21.52 29.01
C HIS A 315 -12.47 -21.92 29.40
N GLN A 316 -11.77 -21.07 30.15
CA GLN A 316 -10.46 -21.39 30.74
C GLN A 316 -10.55 -22.62 31.64
N ALA A 317 -11.56 -22.68 32.51
CA ALA A 317 -11.78 -23.82 33.41
C ALA A 317 -12.16 -25.13 32.69
N ARG A 318 -12.69 -25.05 31.47
CA ARG A 318 -12.92 -26.23 30.60
C ARG A 318 -11.65 -26.68 29.88
N GLY A 319 -10.78 -25.74 29.52
CA GLY A 319 -9.51 -26.00 28.83
C GLY A 319 -8.39 -26.56 29.71
N THR A 320 -8.51 -26.47 31.04
CA THR A 320 -7.54 -27.03 32.01
C THR A 320 -7.61 -28.55 32.20
N TRP A 321 -8.49 -29.25 31.47
CA TRP A 321 -8.67 -30.72 31.53
C TRP A 321 -8.09 -31.50 30.33
N LEU A 322 -7.22 -30.89 29.52
CA LEU A 322 -6.50 -31.53 28.40
C LEU A 322 -4.99 -31.27 28.50
#